data_AF-A0A354B2N7-F1
#
_entry.id   AF-A0A354B2N7-F1
#
_cell.length_a   1.000
_cell.length_b   1.000
_cell.length_c   1.000
_cell.angle_alpha   90.00
_cell.angle_beta   90.00
_cell.angle_gamma   90.00
#
_symmetry.space_group_name_H-M   'P 1'
#
loop_
_entity.id
_entity.type
_entity.pdbx_description
1 polymer ?
#
loop_
_entity_poly.entity_id
_entity_poly.type
_entity_poly.pdbx_seq_one_letter_code
_entity_poly.pdbx_strand_id
1 'polypeptide(L)'
;MIGARQLGPYLAFPLVCCGAGLAIVAGSAGLQAAWLTLVLLLLEISLSFDNAVVNARVLDRLTPGQQQFFLTWGLVIPVFGVRFIGPLAMVSLAGGVGMGEALDAALHNPEHYRELLEIAEPRILAFGGMFLLMVFLRYFFDEAKTLHWWRSIEKRLSAAGRIEAIEVALALVVLLVLAANIPASLRADVLFSGLVGLVLQLVSTSISDAFGSEESLVGSPGSAAASSGQALATGGLASLIYLELLDASFSLDGTIGAFAITQSLPLILTGLGLGALFIRSLTLMLSRERALDQLVYLEHGAHYAI
;
A
#
# COMPACT_ATOMS: atom_id res chain seq x y z
N MET A 1 25.01 9.75 8.97
CA MET A 1 24.23 10.98 9.22
C MET A 1 23.97 11.63 7.88
N ILE A 2 22.77 11.45 7.34
CA ILE A 2 22.31 12.13 6.13
C ILE A 2 22.29 13.64 6.44
N GLY A 3 23.09 14.42 5.74
CA GLY A 3 23.17 15.86 5.99
C GLY A 3 21.90 16.56 5.50
N ALA A 4 21.41 17.57 6.23
CA ALA A 4 20.23 18.37 5.85
C ALA A 4 20.29 18.94 4.41
N ARG A 5 21.48 19.08 3.82
CA ARG A 5 21.70 19.48 2.42
C ARG A 5 21.31 18.42 1.38
N GLN A 6 21.37 17.13 1.71
CA GLN A 6 20.98 16.02 0.80
C GLN A 6 19.47 15.74 0.85
N LEU A 7 18.82 16.06 1.97
CA LEU A 7 17.38 15.92 2.19
C LEU A 7 16.54 17.00 1.49
N GLY A 8 17.10 18.21 1.38
CA GLY A 8 16.42 19.39 0.86
C GLY A 8 15.75 19.24 -0.52
N PRO A 9 16.39 18.64 -1.54
CA PRO A 9 15.81 18.56 -2.88
C PRO A 9 14.57 17.65 -2.95
N TYR A 10 14.57 16.54 -2.20
CA TYR A 10 13.49 15.56 -2.24
C TYR A 10 12.22 16.08 -1.56
N LEU A 11 12.37 16.83 -0.46
CA LEU A 11 11.25 17.32 0.34
C LEU A 11 10.81 18.74 -0.03
N ALA A 12 11.67 19.57 -0.64
CA ALA A 12 11.30 20.94 -1.00
C ALA A 12 10.14 20.98 -2.01
N PHE A 13 10.22 20.19 -3.08
CA PHE A 13 9.16 20.14 -4.09
C PHE A 13 7.79 19.76 -3.51
N PRO A 14 7.62 18.62 -2.81
CA PRO A 14 6.32 18.25 -2.26
C PRO A 14 5.85 19.25 -1.19
N LEU A 15 6.73 19.82 -0.37
CA LEU A 15 6.35 20.85 0.61
C LEU A 15 5.82 22.11 -0.06
N VAL A 16 6.44 22.55 -1.17
CA VAL A 16 5.94 23.68 -1.97
C VAL A 16 4.57 23.35 -2.57
N CYS A 17 4.39 22.15 -3.13
CA CYS A 17 3.09 21.71 -3.64
C CYS A 17 2.03 21.66 -2.55
N CYS A 18 2.36 21.15 -1.35
CA CYS A 18 1.46 21.11 -0.20
C CYS A 18 1.06 22.53 0.22
N GLY A 19 2.04 23.44 0.38
CA GLY A 19 1.77 24.83 0.73
C GLY A 19 0.94 25.56 -0.32
N ALA A 20 1.24 25.38 -1.60
CA ALA A 20 0.48 25.95 -2.71
C ALA A 20 -0.95 25.40 -2.75
N GLY A 21 -1.13 24.08 -2.62
CA GLY A 21 -2.44 23.44 -2.59
C GLY A 21 -3.31 23.93 -1.42
N LEU A 22 -2.74 24.03 -0.21
CA LEU A 22 -3.43 24.59 0.95
C LEU A 22 -3.80 26.06 0.76
N ALA A 23 -2.92 26.87 0.16
CA ALA A 23 -3.21 28.27 -0.15
C ALA A 23 -4.33 28.42 -1.19
N ILE A 24 -4.35 27.56 -2.22
CA ILE A 24 -5.41 27.53 -3.24
C ILE A 24 -6.75 27.17 -2.59
N VAL A 25 -6.79 26.14 -1.75
CA VAL A 25 -8.02 25.76 -1.03
C VAL A 25 -8.47 26.88 -0.08
N ALA A 26 -7.54 27.51 0.64
CA ALA A 26 -7.87 28.63 1.53
C ALA A 26 -8.48 29.82 0.77
N GLY A 27 -7.95 30.14 -0.41
CA GLY A 27 -8.44 31.24 -1.25
C GLY A 27 -9.76 30.94 -1.97
N SER A 28 -10.02 29.69 -2.33
CA SER A 28 -11.21 29.29 -3.11
C SER A 28 -12.38 28.78 -2.27
N ALA A 29 -12.10 28.03 -1.20
CA ALA A 29 -13.10 27.36 -0.36
C ALA A 29 -13.05 27.81 1.12
N GLY A 30 -12.12 28.71 1.48
CA GLY A 30 -12.01 29.31 2.81
C GLY A 30 -11.09 28.55 3.78
N LEU A 31 -10.84 29.17 4.93
CA LEU A 31 -9.83 28.69 5.89
C LEU A 31 -10.23 27.37 6.56
N GLN A 32 -11.52 27.11 6.76
CA GLN A 32 -12.00 25.84 7.31
C GLN A 32 -11.76 24.68 6.33
N ALA A 33 -12.00 24.89 5.03
CA ALA A 33 -11.70 23.89 4.01
C ALA A 33 -10.19 23.60 3.95
N ALA A 34 -9.35 24.64 4.03
CA ALA A 34 -7.90 24.47 4.08
C ALA A 34 -7.44 23.71 5.34
N TRP A 35 -8.08 23.94 6.48
CA TRP A 35 -7.83 23.17 7.70
C TRP A 35 -8.18 21.70 7.53
N LEU A 36 -9.36 21.37 6.97
CA LEU A 36 -9.74 19.99 6.68
C LEU A 36 -8.77 19.33 5.71
N THR A 37 -8.37 20.02 4.64
CA THR A 37 -7.36 19.54 3.68
C THR A 37 -6.01 19.28 4.36
N LEU A 38 -5.59 20.14 5.30
CA LEU A 38 -4.37 19.93 6.07
C LEU A 38 -4.48 18.68 6.96
N VAL A 39 -5.61 18.48 7.64
CA VAL A 39 -5.84 17.29 8.46
C VAL A 39 -5.79 16.03 7.58
N LEU A 40 -6.45 16.03 6.42
CA LEU A 40 -6.42 14.92 5.47
C LEU A 40 -5.02 14.63 4.92
N LEU A 41 -4.26 15.68 4.62
CA LEU A 41 -2.86 15.56 4.22
C LEU A 41 -2.02 14.91 5.31
N LEU A 42 -2.16 15.36 6.56
CA LEU A 42 -1.42 14.80 7.70
C LEU A 42 -1.87 13.36 8.01
N LEU A 43 -3.16 13.07 7.86
CA LEU A 43 -3.70 11.71 7.99
C LEU A 43 -3.02 10.79 6.98
N GLU A 44 -2.98 11.18 5.71
CA GLU A 44 -2.35 10.41 4.64
C GLU A 44 -0.85 10.20 4.91
N ILE A 45 -0.12 11.24 5.32
CA ILE A 45 1.29 11.09 5.68
C ILE A 45 1.46 10.09 6.84
N SER A 46 0.58 10.14 7.83
CA SER A 46 0.69 9.28 9.01
C SER A 46 0.41 7.81 8.67
N LEU A 47 -0.69 7.55 7.96
CA LEU A 47 -1.10 6.19 7.60
C LEU A 47 -0.19 5.57 6.52
N SER A 48 0.42 6.39 5.66
CA SER A 48 1.24 5.90 4.56
C SER A 48 2.74 5.92 4.82
N PHE A 49 3.19 6.33 6.01
CA PHE A 49 4.61 6.32 6.35
C PHE A 49 5.19 4.90 6.37
N ASP A 50 4.50 3.96 7.02
CA ASP A 50 4.96 2.58 7.11
C ASP A 50 4.98 1.91 5.73
N ASN A 51 3.99 2.21 4.90
CA ASN A 51 3.93 1.80 3.49
C ASN A 51 5.15 2.32 2.72
N ALA A 52 5.52 3.59 2.96
CA ALA A 52 6.67 4.21 2.31
C ALA A 52 7.96 3.46 2.61
N VAL A 53 8.11 2.95 3.82
CA VAL A 53 9.28 2.17 4.26
C VAL A 53 9.30 0.80 3.57
N VAL A 54 8.18 0.07 3.58
CA VAL A 54 8.06 -1.23 2.91
C VAL A 54 8.30 -1.09 1.40
N ASN A 55 7.70 -0.07 0.78
CA ASN A 55 7.87 0.23 -0.64
C ASN A 55 9.30 0.60 -1.01
N ALA A 56 9.98 1.40 -0.18
CA ALA A 56 11.36 1.80 -0.45
C ALA A 56 12.27 0.56 -0.52
N ARG A 57 12.00 -0.46 0.30
CA ARG A 57 12.76 -1.71 0.30
C ARG A 57 12.54 -2.54 -0.96
N VAL A 58 11.31 -2.57 -1.47
CA VAL A 58 11.00 -3.22 -2.76
C VAL A 58 11.61 -2.42 -3.92
N LEU A 59 11.55 -1.09 -3.86
CA LEU A 59 12.08 -0.18 -4.88
C LEU A 59 13.59 -0.32 -5.09
N ASP A 60 14.35 -0.62 -4.02
CA ASP A 60 15.80 -0.89 -4.08
C ASP A 60 16.15 -2.08 -4.98
N ARG A 61 15.21 -3.00 -5.20
CA ARG A 61 15.39 -4.20 -6.04
C ARG A 61 14.96 -3.99 -7.49
N LEU A 62 14.32 -2.86 -7.81
CA LEU A 62 13.81 -2.56 -9.15
C LEU A 62 14.89 -2.02 -10.08
N THR A 63 14.77 -2.31 -11.38
CA THR A 63 15.66 -1.75 -12.40
C THR A 63 15.42 -0.24 -12.58
N PRO A 64 16.40 0.52 -13.11
CA PRO A 64 16.25 1.97 -13.29
C PRO A 64 15.00 2.39 -14.09
N GLY A 65 14.61 1.60 -15.11
CA GLY A 65 13.41 1.87 -15.90
C GLY A 65 12.11 1.65 -15.11
N GLN A 66 12.07 0.61 -14.27
CA GLN A 66 10.93 0.34 -13.38
C GLN A 66 10.83 1.37 -12.27
N GLN A 67 11.97 1.78 -11.70
CA GLN A 67 12.00 2.92 -10.78
C GLN A 67 11.40 4.13 -11.46
N GLN A 68 11.84 4.53 -12.66
CA GLN A 68 11.29 5.69 -13.35
C GLN A 68 9.79 5.57 -13.66
N PHE A 69 9.30 4.37 -14.03
CA PHE A 69 7.88 4.11 -14.19
C PHE A 69 7.13 4.31 -12.87
N PHE A 70 7.61 3.71 -11.79
CA PHE A 70 7.07 3.88 -10.43
C PHE A 70 7.05 5.36 -10.03
N LEU A 71 8.07 6.15 -10.38
CA LEU A 71 8.10 7.59 -10.07
C LEU A 71 7.12 8.41 -10.91
N THR A 72 6.87 8.00 -12.15
CA THR A 72 6.03 8.76 -13.09
C THR A 72 4.55 8.42 -12.90
N TRP A 73 4.23 7.13 -12.86
CA TRP A 73 2.86 6.64 -12.81
C TRP A 73 2.38 6.36 -11.39
N GLY A 74 3.29 6.14 -10.45
CA GLY A 74 2.89 5.81 -9.09
C GLY A 74 2.54 7.01 -8.21
N LEU A 75 2.37 8.20 -8.80
CA LEU A 75 1.48 9.23 -8.22
C LEU A 75 0.05 9.02 -8.74
N VAL A 76 -0.12 8.77 -10.04
CA VAL A 76 -1.44 8.70 -10.70
C VAL A 76 -2.19 7.43 -10.31
N ILE A 77 -1.53 6.26 -10.32
CA ILE A 77 -2.19 4.97 -10.08
C ILE A 77 -2.62 4.82 -8.62
N PRO A 78 -1.79 5.10 -7.59
CA PRO A 78 -2.24 5.00 -6.20
C PRO A 78 -3.26 6.07 -5.79
N VAL A 79 -3.14 7.29 -6.32
CA VAL A 79 -4.03 8.41 -5.94
C VAL A 79 -5.36 8.35 -6.70
N PHE A 80 -5.36 8.10 -8.01
CA PHE A 80 -6.60 8.01 -8.78
C PHE A 80 -7.12 6.59 -8.91
N GLY A 81 -6.24 5.61 -9.16
CA GLY A 81 -6.63 4.21 -9.23
C GLY A 81 -7.10 3.73 -7.87
N VAL A 82 -6.23 3.72 -6.87
CA VAL A 82 -6.63 3.11 -5.60
C VAL A 82 -7.51 4.02 -4.77
N ARG A 83 -7.15 5.28 -4.50
CA ARG A 83 -7.93 6.12 -3.57
C ARG A 83 -9.23 6.68 -4.16
N PHE A 84 -9.41 6.67 -5.47
CA PHE A 84 -10.66 7.12 -6.11
C PHE A 84 -11.42 5.97 -6.77
N ILE A 85 -10.81 5.25 -7.71
CA ILE A 85 -11.48 4.14 -8.40
C ILE A 85 -11.66 2.93 -7.47
N GLY A 86 -10.74 2.66 -6.56
CA GLY A 86 -10.81 1.53 -5.62
C GLY A 86 -12.08 1.55 -4.74
N PRO A 87 -12.31 2.60 -3.92
CA PRO A 87 -13.53 2.77 -3.15
C PRO A 87 -14.78 2.72 -4.02
N LEU A 88 -14.74 3.35 -5.19
CA LEU A 88 -15.87 3.37 -6.13
C LEU A 88 -16.24 1.96 -6.63
N ALA A 89 -15.23 1.18 -7.00
CA ALA A 89 -15.39 -0.20 -7.44
C ALA A 89 -15.87 -1.09 -6.30
N MET A 90 -15.31 -0.92 -5.09
CA MET A 90 -15.73 -1.67 -3.91
C MET A 90 -17.16 -1.34 -3.51
N VAL A 91 -17.56 -0.06 -3.53
CA VAL A 91 -18.96 0.37 -3.32
C VAL A 91 -19.88 -0.22 -4.38
N SER A 92 -19.47 -0.19 -5.64
CA SER A 92 -20.25 -0.74 -6.75
C SER A 92 -20.50 -2.25 -6.57
N LEU A 93 -19.45 -3.01 -6.26
CA LEU A 93 -19.55 -4.45 -5.98
C LEU A 93 -20.34 -4.72 -4.71
N ALA A 94 -20.18 -3.88 -3.70
CA ALA A 94 -20.74 -4.10 -2.38
C ALA A 94 -22.22 -3.76 -2.28
N GLY A 95 -22.60 -2.58 -2.78
CA GLY A 95 -23.98 -2.08 -2.81
C GLY A 95 -24.79 -2.66 -3.96
N GLY A 96 -24.17 -3.40 -4.88
CA GLY A 96 -24.84 -3.91 -6.08
C GLY A 96 -25.29 -2.81 -7.04
N VAL A 97 -24.67 -1.63 -6.93
CA VAL A 97 -24.94 -0.46 -7.78
C VAL A 97 -23.94 -0.39 -8.93
N GLY A 98 -24.32 0.25 -10.03
CA GLY A 98 -23.39 0.46 -11.14
C GLY A 98 -22.25 1.42 -10.74
N MET A 99 -21.06 1.24 -11.32
CA MET A 99 -19.92 2.14 -11.04
C MET A 99 -20.22 3.61 -11.38
N GLY A 100 -21.07 3.85 -12.39
CA GLY A 100 -21.56 5.20 -12.73
C GLY A 100 -22.52 5.78 -11.68
N GLU A 101 -23.34 4.93 -11.06
CA GLU A 101 -24.24 5.34 -9.97
C GLU A 101 -23.46 5.63 -8.70
N ALA A 102 -22.46 4.81 -8.38
CA ALA A 102 -21.53 5.09 -7.29
C ALA A 102 -20.78 6.41 -7.51
N LEU A 103 -20.47 6.76 -8.78
CA LEU A 103 -19.74 7.99 -9.10
C LEU A 103 -20.65 9.21 -8.97
N ASP A 104 -21.88 9.09 -9.46
CA ASP A 104 -22.90 10.10 -9.27
C ASP A 104 -23.18 10.33 -7.78
N ALA A 105 -23.27 9.26 -7.00
CA ALA A 105 -23.38 9.34 -5.55
C ALA A 105 -22.18 10.08 -4.94
N ALA A 106 -20.95 9.72 -5.30
CA ALA A 106 -19.75 10.35 -4.76
C ALA A 106 -19.66 11.86 -5.10
N LEU A 107 -20.14 12.28 -6.27
CA LEU A 107 -20.04 13.66 -6.74
C LEU A 107 -21.21 14.54 -6.32
N HIS A 108 -22.43 13.99 -6.32
CA HIS A 108 -23.67 14.75 -6.16
C HIS A 108 -24.47 14.37 -4.91
N ASN A 109 -24.30 13.15 -4.37
CA ASN A 109 -25.06 12.64 -3.22
C ASN A 109 -24.13 12.03 -2.14
N PRO A 110 -23.28 12.84 -1.48
CA PRO A 110 -22.24 12.35 -0.57
C PRO A 110 -22.76 11.47 0.58
N GLU A 111 -23.95 11.76 1.10
CA GLU A 111 -24.57 10.94 2.15
C GLU A 111 -24.93 9.53 1.64
N HIS A 112 -25.48 9.43 0.44
CA HIS A 112 -25.78 8.14 -0.16
C HIS A 112 -24.50 7.35 -0.45
N TYR A 113 -23.44 8.02 -0.92
CA TYR A 113 -22.14 7.39 -1.10
C TYR A 113 -21.56 6.86 0.21
N ARG A 114 -21.74 7.59 1.32
CA ARG A 114 -21.32 7.14 2.65
C ARG A 114 -22.08 5.90 3.11
N GLU A 115 -23.41 5.85 2.93
CA GLU A 115 -24.20 4.65 3.24
C GLU A 115 -23.70 3.42 2.45
N LEU A 116 -23.41 3.61 1.17
CA LEU A 116 -22.85 2.55 0.34
C LEU A 116 -21.45 2.12 0.80
N LEU A 117 -20.61 3.06 1.25
CA LEU A 117 -19.31 2.77 1.85
C LEU A 117 -19.43 1.99 3.16
N GLU A 118 -20.33 2.37 4.06
CA GLU A 118 -20.58 1.67 5.33
C GLU A 118 -21.02 0.20 5.08
N ILE A 119 -21.78 -0.05 4.01
CA ILE A 119 -22.17 -1.40 3.57
C ILE A 119 -20.99 -2.18 2.96
N ALA A 120 -20.04 -1.48 2.35
CA ALA A 120 -18.86 -2.07 1.71
C ALA A 120 -17.71 -2.32 2.71
N GLU A 121 -17.63 -1.52 3.78
CA GLU A 121 -16.51 -1.45 4.71
C GLU A 121 -16.07 -2.82 5.24
N PRO A 122 -16.96 -3.72 5.72
CA PRO A 122 -16.52 -5.03 6.22
C PRO A 122 -15.79 -5.88 5.18
N ARG A 123 -16.19 -5.77 3.90
CA ARG A 123 -15.55 -6.48 2.78
C ARG A 123 -14.19 -5.88 2.45
N ILE A 124 -14.10 -4.55 2.45
CA ILE A 124 -12.86 -3.82 2.19
C ILE A 124 -11.82 -4.14 3.27
N LEU A 125 -12.20 -4.02 4.55
CA LEU A 125 -11.33 -4.30 5.68
C LEU A 125 -10.89 -5.77 5.72
N ALA A 126 -11.79 -6.72 5.42
CA ALA A 126 -11.43 -8.13 5.36
C ALA A 126 -10.44 -8.43 4.23
N PHE A 127 -10.68 -7.87 3.04
CA PHE A 127 -9.78 -8.03 1.89
C PHE A 127 -8.39 -7.46 2.17
N GLY A 128 -8.31 -6.17 2.54
CA GLY A 128 -7.05 -5.48 2.79
C GLY A 128 -6.33 -6.06 4.01
N GLY A 129 -7.06 -6.28 5.11
CA GLY A 129 -6.51 -6.84 6.34
C GLY A 129 -5.91 -8.23 6.15
N MET A 130 -6.54 -9.11 5.36
CA MET A 130 -5.97 -10.43 5.08
C MET A 130 -4.76 -10.38 4.14
N PHE A 131 -4.76 -9.46 3.16
CA PHE A 131 -3.60 -9.22 2.30
C PHE A 131 -2.40 -8.73 3.14
N LEU A 132 -2.63 -7.74 3.99
CA LEU A 132 -1.60 -7.13 4.85
C LEU A 132 -1.12 -8.08 5.94
N LEU A 133 -2.01 -8.88 6.54
CA LEU A 133 -1.64 -9.94 7.47
C LEU A 133 -0.67 -10.93 6.83
N MET A 134 -0.86 -11.26 5.54
CA MET A 134 0.08 -12.12 4.83
C MET A 134 1.44 -11.44 4.58
N VAL A 135 1.48 -10.13 4.30
CA VAL A 135 2.74 -9.35 4.25
C VAL A 135 3.47 -9.43 5.59
N PHE A 136 2.74 -9.18 6.68
CA PHE A 136 3.24 -9.27 8.06
C PHE A 136 3.82 -10.66 8.36
N LEU A 137 3.02 -11.71 8.16
CA LEU A 137 3.40 -13.06 8.53
C LEU A 137 4.63 -13.53 7.74
N ARG A 138 4.67 -13.27 6.42
CA ARG A 138 5.84 -13.62 5.59
C ARG A 138 7.13 -12.97 6.09
N TYR A 139 7.07 -11.71 6.52
CA TYR A 139 8.24 -11.01 7.05
C TYR A 139 8.75 -11.61 8.37
N PHE A 140 7.86 -12.04 9.26
CA PHE A 140 8.25 -12.60 10.56
C PHE A 140 8.58 -14.09 10.53
N PHE A 141 7.99 -14.85 9.61
CA PHE A 141 8.23 -16.27 9.38
C PHE A 141 9.25 -16.53 8.25
N ASP A 142 10.21 -15.62 8.05
CA ASP A 142 11.32 -15.82 7.10
C ASP A 142 12.55 -16.40 7.83
N GLU A 143 12.97 -17.62 7.49
CA GLU A 143 14.17 -18.26 8.05
C GLU A 143 15.47 -17.56 7.62
N ALA A 144 15.49 -16.92 6.44
CA ALA A 144 16.64 -16.18 5.95
C ALA A 144 16.84 -14.84 6.69
N LYS A 145 15.87 -14.42 7.51
CA LYS A 145 15.93 -13.18 8.28
C LYS A 145 17.03 -13.24 9.35
N THR A 146 18.01 -12.35 9.23
CA THR A 146 19.15 -12.27 10.16
C THR A 146 19.02 -11.17 11.21
N LEU A 147 18.22 -10.14 10.92
CA LEU A 147 18.00 -8.99 11.80
C LEU A 147 16.68 -9.14 12.56
N HIS A 148 16.76 -9.02 13.89
CA HIS A 148 15.59 -9.12 14.77
C HIS A 148 15.59 -7.96 15.75
N TRP A 149 14.47 -7.23 15.83
CA TRP A 149 14.30 -6.18 16.83
C TRP A 149 14.04 -6.81 18.19
N TRP A 150 13.01 -7.64 18.31
CA TRP A 150 12.77 -8.46 19.50
C TRP A 150 13.31 -9.87 19.34
N ARG A 151 14.61 -10.03 19.58
CA ARG A 151 15.38 -11.29 19.36
C ARG A 151 14.71 -12.56 19.88
N SER A 152 14.12 -12.55 21.07
CA SER A 152 13.57 -13.77 21.69
C SER A 152 12.31 -14.29 20.99
N ILE A 153 11.45 -13.38 20.53
CA ILE A 153 10.19 -13.73 19.86
C ILE A 153 10.46 -13.98 18.37
N GLU A 154 11.15 -13.05 17.71
CA GLU A 154 11.36 -13.13 16.26
C GLU A 154 12.23 -14.30 15.83
N LYS A 155 13.22 -14.73 16.63
CA LYS A 155 14.00 -15.94 16.30
C LYS A 155 13.13 -17.20 16.30
N ARG A 156 12.10 -17.26 17.15
CA ARG A 156 11.17 -18.40 17.21
C ARG A 156 10.20 -18.36 16.02
N LEU A 157 9.70 -17.17 15.68
CA LEU A 157 8.84 -16.96 14.51
C LEU A 157 9.58 -17.29 13.21
N SER A 158 10.78 -16.75 13.03
CA SER A 158 11.65 -17.02 11.88
C SER A 158 12.00 -18.51 11.76
N ALA A 159 12.32 -19.19 12.87
CA ALA A 159 12.55 -20.64 12.87
C ALA A 159 11.29 -21.47 12.52
N ALA A 160 10.09 -20.97 12.85
CA ALA A 160 8.84 -21.61 12.48
C ALA A 160 8.54 -21.46 10.98
N GLY A 161 9.19 -20.53 10.28
CA GLY A 161 9.18 -20.39 8.82
C GLY A 161 9.66 -21.62 8.03
N ARG A 162 10.32 -22.58 8.71
CA ARG A 162 10.64 -23.90 8.14
C ARG A 162 9.42 -24.71 7.73
N ILE A 163 8.27 -24.44 8.35
CA ILE A 163 7.02 -25.11 8.04
C ILE A 163 6.41 -24.37 6.86
N GLU A 164 6.49 -24.99 5.69
CA GLU A 164 5.89 -24.48 4.46
C GLU A 164 4.40 -24.16 4.71
N ALA A 165 3.99 -22.94 4.34
CA ALA A 165 2.63 -22.42 4.50
C ALA A 165 2.12 -22.20 5.94
N ILE A 166 2.98 -22.13 6.97
CA ILE A 166 2.54 -21.79 8.35
C ILE A 166 1.85 -20.42 8.42
N GLU A 167 2.36 -19.45 7.66
CA GLU A 167 1.78 -18.12 7.50
C GLU A 167 0.34 -18.19 6.95
N VAL A 168 0.10 -19.00 5.93
CA VAL A 168 -1.22 -19.19 5.33
C VAL A 168 -2.17 -19.85 6.33
N ALA A 169 -1.71 -20.88 7.03
CA ALA A 169 -2.51 -21.55 8.04
C ALA A 169 -2.92 -20.60 9.16
N LEU A 170 -1.98 -19.78 9.66
CA LEU A 170 -2.27 -18.80 10.72
C LEU A 170 -3.22 -17.71 10.22
N ALA A 171 -3.03 -17.21 8.99
CA ALA A 171 -3.93 -16.25 8.37
C ALA A 171 -5.37 -16.82 8.27
N LEU A 172 -5.53 -18.06 7.81
CA LEU A 172 -6.83 -18.72 7.74
C LEU A 172 -7.46 -18.90 9.13
N VAL A 173 -6.66 -19.26 10.15
CA VAL A 173 -7.15 -19.35 11.53
C VAL A 173 -7.65 -17.99 12.03
N VAL A 174 -6.90 -16.91 11.80
CA VAL A 174 -7.33 -15.56 12.15
C VAL A 174 -8.64 -15.21 11.45
N LEU A 175 -8.75 -15.48 10.14
CA LEU A 175 -9.96 -15.23 9.36
C LEU A 175 -11.17 -16.02 9.90
N LEU A 176 -10.98 -17.29 10.26
CA LEU A 176 -12.03 -18.13 10.84
C LEU A 176 -12.46 -17.64 12.23
N VAL A 177 -11.50 -17.21 13.07
CA VAL A 177 -11.81 -16.62 14.38
C VAL A 177 -12.58 -15.31 14.23
N LEU A 178 -12.16 -14.43 13.31
CA LEU A 178 -12.89 -13.19 13.01
C LEU A 178 -14.31 -13.50 12.54
N ALA A 179 -14.46 -14.41 11.55
CA ALA A 179 -15.75 -14.83 11.04
C ALA A 179 -16.67 -15.39 12.14
N ALA A 180 -16.13 -16.14 13.10
CA ALA A 180 -16.90 -16.67 14.22
C ALA A 180 -17.45 -15.58 15.16
N ASN A 181 -16.75 -14.45 15.28
CA ASN A 181 -17.05 -13.38 16.25
C ASN A 181 -17.83 -12.19 15.64
N ILE A 182 -18.09 -12.17 14.34
CA ILE A 182 -18.91 -11.14 13.67
C ILE A 182 -20.36 -11.59 13.46
N PRO A 183 -21.30 -10.65 13.21
CA PRO A 183 -22.69 -10.97 12.88
C PRO A 183 -22.81 -11.96 11.72
N ALA A 184 -23.77 -12.88 11.82
CA ALA A 184 -23.97 -13.93 10.82
C ALA A 184 -24.27 -13.38 9.41
N SER A 185 -24.88 -12.19 9.32
CA SER A 185 -25.17 -11.50 8.05
C SER A 185 -23.91 -11.08 7.29
N LEU A 186 -22.80 -10.79 7.97
CA LEU A 186 -21.55 -10.32 7.37
C LEU A 186 -20.55 -11.46 7.13
N ARG A 187 -20.82 -12.64 7.68
CA ARG A 187 -19.84 -13.74 7.79
C ARG A 187 -19.39 -14.26 6.41
N ALA A 188 -20.31 -14.44 5.48
CA ALA A 188 -19.98 -14.92 4.14
C ALA A 188 -19.14 -13.89 3.36
N ASP A 189 -19.53 -12.62 3.43
CA ASP A 189 -18.84 -11.52 2.76
C ASP A 189 -17.41 -11.34 3.28
N VAL A 190 -17.22 -11.35 4.60
CA VAL A 190 -15.90 -11.25 5.23
C VAL A 190 -15.01 -12.45 4.89
N LEU A 191 -15.55 -13.68 4.94
CA LEU A 191 -14.79 -14.87 4.56
C LEU A 191 -14.37 -14.82 3.09
N PHE A 192 -15.29 -14.48 2.19
CA PHE A 192 -15.00 -14.42 0.76
C PHE A 192 -13.98 -13.33 0.44
N SER A 193 -14.21 -12.09 0.90
CA SER A 193 -13.28 -10.98 0.67
C SER A 193 -11.91 -11.23 1.30
N GLY A 194 -11.85 -11.79 2.52
CA GLY A 194 -10.60 -12.15 3.18
C GLY A 194 -9.83 -13.24 2.44
N LEU A 195 -10.52 -14.26 1.91
CA LEU A 195 -9.90 -15.28 1.06
C LEU A 195 -9.36 -14.69 -0.24
N VAL A 196 -10.09 -13.78 -0.89
CA VAL A 196 -9.62 -13.08 -2.09
C VAL A 196 -8.34 -12.29 -1.79
N GLY A 197 -8.29 -11.56 -0.67
CA GLY A 197 -7.10 -10.82 -0.25
C GLY A 197 -5.89 -11.73 -0.03
N LEU A 198 -6.11 -12.84 0.69
CA LEU A 198 -5.08 -13.87 0.93
C LEU A 198 -4.56 -14.48 -0.39
N VAL A 199 -5.47 -14.88 -1.29
CA VAL A 199 -5.11 -15.48 -2.60
C VAL A 199 -4.36 -14.48 -3.45
N LEU A 200 -4.82 -13.23 -3.51
CA LEU A 200 -4.16 -12.19 -4.29
C LEU A 200 -2.75 -11.94 -3.80
N GLN A 201 -2.53 -11.93 -2.47
CA GLN A 201 -1.19 -11.78 -1.91
C GLN A 201 -0.28 -12.97 -2.23
N LEU A 202 -0.80 -14.19 -2.12
CA LEU A 202 -0.06 -15.40 -2.52
C LEU A 202 0.34 -15.34 -3.99
N VAL A 203 -0.63 -15.10 -4.88
CA VAL A 203 -0.39 -15.03 -6.33
C VAL A 203 0.60 -13.91 -6.66
N SER A 204 0.41 -12.72 -6.09
CA SER A 204 1.28 -11.58 -6.36
C SER A 204 2.71 -11.87 -5.97
N THR A 205 2.91 -12.51 -4.82
CA THR A 205 4.26 -12.78 -4.35
C THR A 205 4.88 -13.98 -5.07
N SER A 206 4.12 -15.04 -5.35
CA SER A 206 4.62 -16.16 -6.15
C SER A 206 5.03 -15.73 -7.57
N ILE A 207 4.30 -14.80 -8.18
CA ILE A 207 4.68 -14.17 -9.44
C ILE A 207 5.97 -13.37 -9.23
N SER A 208 6.06 -12.51 -8.20
CA SER A 208 7.27 -11.75 -7.91
C SER A 208 8.50 -12.64 -7.66
N ASP A 209 8.35 -13.75 -6.95
CA ASP A 209 9.44 -14.68 -6.63
C ASP A 209 9.88 -15.46 -7.89
N ALA A 210 8.92 -15.97 -8.68
CA ALA A 210 9.19 -16.72 -9.90
C ALA A 210 9.89 -15.89 -10.98
N PHE A 211 9.58 -14.61 -11.07
CA PHE A 211 10.19 -13.71 -12.05
C PHE A 211 11.30 -12.81 -11.48
N GLY A 212 11.49 -12.76 -10.15
CA GLY A 212 12.52 -11.97 -9.47
C GLY A 212 13.85 -12.70 -9.26
N SER A 213 13.88 -14.03 -9.37
CA SER A 213 15.08 -14.86 -9.16
C SER A 213 16.15 -14.79 -10.27
N GLU A 214 15.96 -13.96 -11.30
CA GLU A 214 16.84 -13.91 -12.48
C GLU A 214 18.19 -13.19 -12.27
N GLU A 215 18.47 -12.64 -11.07
CA GLU A 215 19.83 -12.18 -10.75
C GLU A 215 20.86 -13.34 -10.68
N SER A 216 20.39 -14.60 -10.66
CA SER A 216 21.26 -15.79 -10.73
C SER A 216 21.90 -16.03 -12.12
N LEU A 217 21.52 -15.28 -13.17
CA LEU A 217 22.05 -15.48 -14.53
C LEU A 217 23.16 -14.49 -14.94
N VAL A 218 23.51 -13.51 -14.09
CA VAL A 218 24.59 -12.54 -14.39
C VAL A 218 25.99 -13.09 -14.04
N GLY A 219 26.07 -14.30 -13.45
CA GLY A 219 27.33 -14.88 -12.94
C GLY A 219 28.02 -15.96 -13.79
N SER A 220 27.49 -16.35 -14.96
CA SER A 220 28.16 -17.36 -15.81
C SER A 220 28.40 -16.86 -17.24
N PRO A 221 29.63 -16.45 -17.59
CA PRO A 221 29.99 -16.16 -18.97
C PRO A 221 30.10 -17.49 -19.73
N GLY A 222 28.99 -18.01 -20.24
CA GLY A 222 29.06 -19.30 -20.95
C GLY A 222 27.83 -19.85 -21.66
N SER A 223 26.60 -19.36 -21.46
CA SER A 223 25.44 -19.93 -22.17
C SER A 223 24.79 -18.92 -23.12
N ALA A 224 25.15 -19.03 -24.39
CA ALA A 224 24.40 -18.46 -25.50
C ALA A 224 23.05 -19.20 -25.61
N ALA A 225 22.00 -18.64 -25.04
CA ALA A 225 20.62 -18.95 -25.40
C ALA A 225 19.77 -17.68 -25.27
N ALA A 226 19.27 -17.23 -26.42
CA ALA A 226 18.44 -16.05 -26.57
C ALA A 226 17.09 -16.20 -25.81
N SER A 227 16.82 -15.30 -24.86
CA SER A 227 15.46 -14.87 -24.43
C SER A 227 15.48 -13.82 -23.28
N SER A 228 16.64 -13.22 -22.98
CA SER A 228 16.90 -12.38 -21.80
C SER A 228 16.25 -10.99 -21.78
N GLY A 229 15.52 -10.58 -22.82
CA GLY A 229 14.78 -9.31 -22.83
C GLY A 229 13.34 -9.41 -22.34
N GLN A 230 12.64 -10.52 -22.63
CA GLN A 230 11.26 -10.73 -22.18
C GLN A 230 11.20 -11.13 -20.71
N ALA A 231 12.13 -11.98 -20.25
CA ALA A 231 12.16 -12.46 -18.88
C ALA A 231 12.44 -11.33 -17.86
N LEU A 232 13.45 -10.47 -18.14
CA LEU A 232 13.73 -9.24 -17.37
C LEU A 232 12.55 -8.26 -17.37
N ALA A 233 11.84 -8.13 -18.50
CA ALA A 233 10.66 -7.27 -18.59
C ALA A 233 9.48 -7.83 -17.77
N THR A 234 9.29 -9.15 -17.76
CA THR A 234 8.23 -9.81 -16.99
C THR A 234 8.48 -9.80 -15.48
N GLY A 235 9.72 -9.96 -15.01
CA GLY A 235 10.07 -9.80 -13.59
C GLY A 235 9.91 -8.39 -13.05
N GLY A 236 10.15 -7.42 -13.93
CA GLY A 236 9.82 -6.03 -13.67
C GLY A 236 8.35 -5.75 -13.46
N LEU A 237 7.52 -6.26 -14.36
CA LEU A 237 6.07 -6.08 -14.29
C LEU A 237 5.49 -6.78 -13.06
N ALA A 238 5.96 -7.98 -12.74
CA ALA A 238 5.59 -8.72 -11.54
C ALA A 238 5.83 -7.91 -10.26
N SER A 239 7.03 -7.37 -10.11
CA SER A 239 7.43 -6.60 -8.93
C SER A 239 6.68 -5.26 -8.85
N LEU A 240 6.38 -4.63 -10.00
CA LEU A 240 5.54 -3.42 -10.05
C LEU A 240 4.09 -3.71 -9.66
N ILE A 241 3.51 -4.81 -10.14
CA ILE A 241 2.15 -5.22 -9.77
C ILE A 241 2.07 -5.49 -8.27
N TYR A 242 3.06 -6.20 -7.71
CA TYR A 242 3.14 -6.42 -6.26
C TYR A 242 3.19 -5.12 -5.48
N LEU A 243 4.03 -4.17 -5.93
CA LEU A 243 4.20 -2.88 -5.28
C LEU A 243 2.92 -2.04 -5.32
N GLU A 244 2.22 -2.02 -6.46
CA GLU A 244 0.94 -1.32 -6.61
C GLU A 244 -0.19 -1.99 -5.82
N LEU A 245 -0.20 -3.33 -5.71
CA LEU A 245 -1.16 -4.07 -4.87
C LEU A 245 -0.95 -3.81 -3.37
N LEU A 246 0.31 -3.70 -2.95
CA LEU A 246 0.68 -3.37 -1.59
C LEU A 246 0.29 -1.92 -1.28
N ASP A 247 0.66 -0.97 -2.15
CA ASP A 247 0.20 0.43 -2.09
C ASP A 247 -1.34 0.51 -2.04
N ALA A 248 -2.01 -0.34 -2.82
CA ALA A 248 -3.45 -0.34 -2.87
C ALA A 248 -4.06 -0.77 -1.53
N SER A 249 -3.60 -1.90 -1.01
CA SER A 249 -4.12 -2.50 0.22
C SER A 249 -3.99 -1.56 1.42
N PHE A 250 -2.86 -0.86 1.55
CA PHE A 250 -2.68 0.09 2.64
C PHE A 250 -3.41 1.42 2.44
N SER A 251 -3.69 1.83 1.20
CA SER A 251 -4.40 3.09 0.94
C SER A 251 -5.92 3.02 1.22
N LEU A 252 -6.47 1.82 1.43
CA LEU A 252 -7.88 1.62 1.78
C LEU A 252 -8.22 2.29 3.12
N ASP A 253 -7.34 2.18 4.10
CA ASP A 253 -7.50 2.79 5.43
C ASP A 253 -7.53 4.33 5.36
N GLY A 254 -6.64 4.90 4.53
CA GLY A 254 -6.60 6.35 4.30
C GLY A 254 -7.89 6.88 3.66
N THR A 255 -8.51 6.09 2.77
CA THR A 255 -9.75 6.51 2.13
C THR A 255 -10.95 6.41 3.09
N ILE A 256 -11.08 5.30 3.83
CA ILE A 256 -12.14 5.15 4.83
C ILE A 256 -12.00 6.23 5.91
N GLY A 257 -10.77 6.45 6.41
CA GLY A 257 -10.48 7.50 7.39
C GLY A 257 -10.80 8.91 6.89
N ALA A 258 -10.59 9.19 5.59
CA ALA A 258 -10.92 10.49 5.01
C ALA A 258 -12.43 10.75 4.98
N PHE A 259 -13.24 9.74 4.63
CA PHE A 259 -14.71 9.86 4.64
C PHE A 259 -15.29 10.02 6.05
N ALA A 260 -14.58 9.57 7.08
CA ALA A 260 -14.94 9.84 8.48
C ALA A 260 -14.70 11.31 8.88
N ILE A 261 -13.81 12.03 8.19
CA ILE A 261 -13.45 13.43 8.50
C ILE A 261 -14.33 14.40 7.71
N THR A 262 -14.56 14.14 6.42
CA THR A 262 -15.35 15.00 5.56
C THR A 262 -15.99 14.19 4.45
N GLN A 263 -17.15 14.67 3.97
CA GLN A 263 -17.84 14.09 2.83
C GLN A 263 -17.52 14.84 1.52
N SER A 264 -16.71 15.90 1.60
CA SER A 264 -16.34 16.68 0.42
C SER A 264 -15.25 15.96 -0.37
N LEU A 265 -15.67 15.25 -1.41
CA LEU A 265 -14.77 14.51 -2.30
C LEU A 265 -13.63 15.38 -2.87
N PRO A 266 -13.84 16.65 -3.28
CA PRO A 266 -12.74 17.52 -3.70
C PRO A 266 -11.69 17.75 -2.62
N LEU A 267 -12.09 17.91 -1.35
CA LEU A 267 -11.16 18.09 -0.23
C LEU A 267 -10.42 16.79 0.08
N ILE A 268 -11.10 15.64 0.03
CA ILE A 268 -10.49 14.30 0.18
C ILE A 268 -9.40 14.10 -0.88
N LEU A 269 -9.75 14.26 -2.16
CA LEU A 269 -8.80 14.05 -3.26
C LEU A 269 -7.62 15.01 -3.18
N THR A 270 -7.86 16.26 -2.80
CA THR A 270 -6.77 17.25 -2.65
C THR A 270 -5.88 16.91 -1.45
N GLY A 271 -6.46 16.64 -0.27
CA GLY A 271 -5.70 16.35 0.94
C GLY A 271 -4.88 15.08 0.83
N LEU A 272 -5.54 13.97 0.48
CA LEU A 272 -4.87 12.68 0.28
C LEU A 272 -3.89 12.73 -0.90
N GLY A 273 -4.23 13.44 -1.98
CA GLY A 273 -3.33 13.59 -3.14
C GLY A 273 -2.03 14.33 -2.79
N LEU A 274 -2.12 15.40 -2.01
CA LEU A 274 -0.95 16.14 -1.51
C LEU A 274 -0.12 15.29 -0.54
N GLY A 275 -0.78 14.56 0.36
CA GLY A 275 -0.09 13.63 1.28
C GLY A 275 0.63 12.51 0.55
N ALA A 276 -0.01 11.90 -0.46
CA ALA A 276 0.58 10.84 -1.29
C ALA A 276 1.79 11.35 -2.08
N LEU A 277 1.72 12.58 -2.62
CA LEU A 277 2.88 13.22 -3.26
C LEU A 277 4.06 13.33 -2.29
N PHE A 278 3.80 13.78 -1.05
CA PHE A 278 4.83 13.91 -0.03
C PHE A 278 5.44 12.56 0.36
N ILE A 279 4.59 11.57 0.66
CA ILE A 279 5.03 10.21 1.01
C ILE A 279 5.83 9.59 -0.13
N ARG A 280 5.45 9.84 -1.37
CA ARG A 280 6.20 9.32 -2.51
C ARG A 280 7.60 9.87 -2.61
N SER A 281 7.76 11.17 -2.43
CA SER A 281 9.07 11.80 -2.35
C SER A 281 9.90 11.25 -1.17
N LEU A 282 9.25 10.91 -0.07
CA LEU A 282 9.88 10.26 1.07
C LEU A 282 10.34 8.83 0.75
N THR A 283 9.51 7.99 0.14
CA THR A 283 9.88 6.62 -0.32
C THR A 283 11.12 6.67 -1.21
N LEU A 284 11.12 7.61 -2.14
CA LEU A 284 12.23 7.86 -3.06
C LEU A 284 13.53 8.19 -2.34
N MET A 285 13.45 9.09 -1.37
CA MET A 285 14.56 9.52 -0.56
C MET A 285 15.09 8.37 0.29
N LEU A 286 14.20 7.58 0.92
CA LEU A 286 14.58 6.43 1.73
C LEU A 286 15.38 5.39 0.93
N SER A 287 14.97 5.13 -0.32
CA SER A 287 15.66 4.23 -1.25
C SER A 287 16.99 4.82 -1.74
N ARG A 288 16.99 6.02 -2.35
CA ARG A 288 18.20 6.60 -2.98
C ARG A 288 19.32 6.94 -2.00
N GLU A 289 18.97 7.41 -0.81
CA GLU A 289 19.95 7.74 0.23
C GLU A 289 20.37 6.50 1.06
N ARG A 290 19.87 5.31 0.71
CA ARG A 290 20.03 4.07 1.48
C ARG A 290 19.76 4.30 2.97
N ALA A 291 18.71 5.06 3.25
CA ALA A 291 18.36 5.43 4.62
C ALA A 291 17.97 4.20 5.45
N LEU A 292 17.41 3.18 4.80
CA LEU A 292 17.08 1.89 5.42
C LEU A 292 18.33 1.14 5.91
N ASP A 293 19.47 1.27 5.21
CA ASP A 293 20.73 0.67 5.66
C ASP A 293 21.29 1.38 6.91
N GLN A 294 20.99 2.67 7.07
CA GLN A 294 21.37 3.46 8.25
C GLN A 294 20.39 3.27 9.42
N LEU A 295 19.10 3.07 9.12
CA LEU A 295 18.00 2.90 10.05
C LEU A 295 17.52 1.44 10.01
N VAL A 296 18.38 0.53 10.42
CA VAL A 296 18.24 -0.93 10.25
C VAL A 296 16.94 -1.52 10.84
N TYR A 297 16.34 -0.87 11.85
CA TYR A 297 15.07 -1.31 12.47
C TYR A 297 13.83 -0.60 11.93
N LEU A 298 13.97 0.33 10.98
CA LEU A 298 12.82 1.07 10.42
C LEU A 298 11.89 0.12 9.67
N GLU A 299 12.46 -0.85 8.95
CA GLU A 299 11.69 -1.91 8.26
C GLU A 299 10.91 -2.78 9.26
N HIS A 300 11.50 -3.11 10.42
CA HIS A 300 10.78 -3.82 11.48
C HIS A 300 9.61 -2.99 11.99
N GLY A 301 9.83 -1.70 12.27
CA GLY A 301 8.79 -0.79 12.74
C GLY A 301 7.59 -0.74 11.81
N ALA A 302 7.85 -0.61 10.50
CA ALA A 302 6.79 -0.62 9.49
C ALA A 302 6.01 -1.93 9.49
N HIS A 303 6.69 -3.09 9.54
CA HIS A 303 6.00 -4.39 9.63
C HIS A 303 5.29 -4.61 10.96
N TYR A 304 5.70 -3.97 12.06
CA TYR A 304 4.96 -4.02 13.33
C TYR A 304 3.72 -3.13 13.36
N ALA A 305 3.67 -2.11 12.50
CA ALA A 305 2.51 -1.22 12.38
C ALA A 305 1.36 -1.86 11.58
N ILE A 306 1.69 -2.78 10.66
CA ILE A 306 0.74 -3.69 10.00
C ILE A 306 0.07 -4.59 11.05
#